data_AF-A0A974WF90-F1
#
_entry.id   AF-A0A974WF90-F1
#
_cell.length_a   1.000
_cell.length_b   1.000
_cell.length_c   1.000
_cell.angle_alpha   90.00
_cell.angle_beta   90.00
_cell.angle_gamma   90.00
#
_symmetry.space_group_name_H-M   'P 1'
#
loop_
_entity.id
_entity.type
_entity.pdbx_description
1 polymer ?
#
loop_
_entity_poly.entity_id
_entity_poly.type
_entity_poly.pdbx_seq_one_letter_code
_entity_poly.pdbx_strand_id
1 'polypeptide(L)'
;MAKCSVIEYQGLEIVFTDISNAKPSEAIAAFEESVKIISERPLNTVYSLVNAKGAKINKEMIDRIKGVVKKNNAYNKATVVSGLDSITKLMAQSIAVLTGRNIKLVDTMDEAMEYLLAESRR
;
A
#
# COMPACT_ATOMS: atom_id res chain seq x y z
N MET A 1 -2.36 -0.06 -16.52
CA MET A 1 -1.50 1.03 -16.05
C MET A 1 -1.65 1.12 -14.54
N ALA A 2 -0.53 1.26 -13.82
CA ALA A 2 -0.59 1.46 -12.38
C ALA A 2 -1.25 2.82 -12.05
N LYS A 3 -2.02 2.88 -10.96
CA LYS A 3 -2.75 4.10 -10.57
C LYS A 3 -2.98 4.16 -9.06
N CYS A 4 -3.15 5.36 -8.53
CA CYS A 4 -3.68 5.57 -7.19
C CYS A 4 -5.05 6.27 -7.26
N SER A 5 -5.98 5.85 -6.41
CA SER A 5 -7.32 6.44 -6.33
C SER A 5 -7.89 6.27 -4.94
N VAL A 6 -8.92 7.06 -4.61
CA VAL A 6 -9.72 6.85 -3.41
C VAL A 6 -10.93 5.99 -3.79
N ILE A 7 -11.15 4.92 -3.03
CA ILE A 7 -12.33 4.03 -3.17
C ILE A 7 -13.09 3.98 -1.86
N GLU A 8 -14.37 3.59 -1.92
CA GLU A 8 -15.19 3.36 -0.74
C GLU A 8 -15.56 1.87 -0.64
N TYR A 9 -15.50 1.32 0.56
CA TYR A 9 -15.96 -0.03 0.86
C TYR A 9 -16.75 -0.07 2.16
N GLN A 10 -18.05 -0.33 2.07
CA GLN A 10 -18.96 -0.36 3.22
C GLN A 10 -18.83 0.91 4.10
N GLY A 11 -18.74 2.09 3.48
CA GLY A 11 -18.58 3.37 4.16
C GLY A 11 -17.17 3.70 4.65
N LEU A 12 -16.18 2.83 4.40
CA LEU A 12 -14.77 3.11 4.66
C LEU A 12 -14.07 3.72 3.43
N GLU A 13 -13.54 4.94 3.57
CA GLU A 13 -12.64 5.53 2.56
C GLU A 13 -11.28 4.84 2.60
N ILE A 14 -10.80 4.36 1.45
CA ILE A 14 -9.53 3.65 1.29
C ILE A 14 -8.73 4.31 0.17
N VAL A 15 -7.46 4.61 0.45
CA VAL A 15 -6.50 5.00 -0.60
C VAL A 15 -5.98 3.72 -1.26
N PHE A 16 -6.46 3.46 -2.48
CA PHE A 16 -6.13 2.26 -3.24
C PHE A 16 -5.06 2.55 -4.30
N THR A 17 -3.92 1.86 -4.16
CA THR A 17 -2.83 1.87 -5.14
C THR A 17 -2.82 0.54 -5.89
N ASP A 18 -3.21 0.54 -7.15
CA ASP A 18 -3.15 -0.63 -8.01
C ASP A 18 -1.86 -0.61 -8.82
N ILE A 19 -0.97 -1.57 -8.56
CA ILE A 19 0.26 -1.79 -9.33
C ILE A 19 0.26 -3.18 -9.98
N SER A 20 -0.90 -3.80 -10.14
CA SER A 20 -0.99 -5.15 -10.70
C SER A 20 -0.41 -5.22 -12.11
N ASN A 21 0.42 -6.24 -12.35
CA ASN A 21 1.18 -6.46 -13.58
C ASN A 21 2.06 -5.27 -14.03
N ALA A 22 2.30 -4.29 -13.16
CA ALA A 22 3.05 -3.09 -13.49
C ALA A 22 4.54 -3.36 -13.59
N LYS A 23 5.21 -2.58 -14.44
CA LYS A 23 6.67 -2.44 -14.43
C LYS A 23 7.08 -1.52 -13.27
N PRO A 24 8.35 -1.60 -12.81
CA PRO A 24 8.84 -0.78 -11.71
C PRO A 24 8.55 0.72 -11.84
N SER A 25 8.75 1.29 -13.03
CA SER A 25 8.53 2.73 -13.28
C SER A 25 7.06 3.15 -13.13
N GLU A 26 6.13 2.31 -13.59
CA GLU A 26 4.69 2.56 -13.48
C GLU A 26 4.24 2.50 -12.02
N ALA A 27 4.72 1.48 -11.30
CA ALA A 27 4.41 1.31 -9.88
C ALA A 27 4.94 2.48 -9.04
N ILE A 28 6.15 2.96 -9.32
CA ILE A 28 6.73 4.14 -8.64
C ILE A 28 5.85 5.38 -8.85
N ALA A 29 5.39 5.62 -10.08
CA ALA A 29 4.51 6.76 -10.37
C ALA A 29 3.20 6.69 -9.56
N ALA A 30 2.58 5.51 -9.46
CA ALA A 30 1.39 5.31 -8.64
C ALA A 30 1.65 5.54 -7.14
N PHE A 31 2.82 5.12 -6.64
CA PHE A 31 3.23 5.39 -5.26
C PHE A 31 3.48 6.88 -5.00
N GLU A 32 4.07 7.61 -5.94
CA GLU A 32 4.24 9.07 -5.83
C GLU A 32 2.90 9.81 -5.83
N GLU A 33 1.93 9.35 -6.64
CA GLU A 33 0.56 9.84 -6.61
C GLU A 33 -0.10 9.58 -5.24
N SER A 34 0.11 8.38 -4.67
CA SER A 34 -0.41 8.06 -3.33
C SER A 34 0.11 9.01 -2.25
N VAL A 35 1.36 9.47 -2.33
CA VAL A 35 1.90 10.44 -1.36
C VAL A 35 1.11 11.73 -1.39
N LYS A 36 0.77 12.24 -2.59
CA LYS A 36 0.00 13.49 -2.75
C LYS A 36 -1.36 13.36 -2.07
N ILE A 37 -2.12 12.32 -2.43
CA ILE A 37 -3.47 12.06 -1.88
C ILE A 37 -3.42 11.87 -0.36
N ILE A 38 -2.48 11.06 0.13
CA ILE A 38 -2.39 10.72 1.55
C ILE A 38 -1.98 11.92 2.40
N SER A 39 -1.09 12.77 1.88
CA SER A 39 -0.60 13.95 2.63
C SER A 39 -1.64 15.04 2.87
N GLU A 40 -2.76 14.99 2.13
CA GLU A 40 -3.89 15.91 2.30
C GLU A 40 -4.87 15.45 3.40
N ARG A 41 -4.65 14.28 3.99
CA ARG A 41 -5.52 13.71 5.03
C ARG A 41 -4.99 14.03 6.44
N PRO A 42 -5.85 14.00 7.48
CA PRO A 42 -5.38 14.13 8.86
C PRO A 42 -4.42 13.00 9.25
N LEU A 43 -3.55 13.29 10.23
CA LEU A 43 -2.60 12.31 10.76
C LEU A 43 -3.33 11.07 11.29
N ASN A 44 -2.75 9.90 11.05
CA ASN A 44 -3.23 8.60 11.54
C ASN A 44 -4.71 8.29 11.22
N THR A 45 -5.19 8.66 10.02
CA THR A 45 -6.58 8.41 9.58
C THR A 45 -6.68 7.54 8.32
N VAL A 46 -5.60 7.42 7.56
CA VAL A 46 -5.66 6.80 6.23
C VAL A 46 -5.59 5.28 6.32
N TYR A 47 -6.51 4.62 5.62
CA TYR A 47 -6.47 3.20 5.30
C TYR A 47 -5.92 3.03 3.89
N SER A 48 -4.74 2.44 3.76
CA SER A 48 -4.11 2.21 2.45
C SER A 48 -4.24 0.76 2.02
N LEU A 49 -4.57 0.56 0.76
CA LEU A 49 -4.59 -0.74 0.11
C LEU A 49 -3.69 -0.74 -1.12
N VAL A 50 -2.86 -1.77 -1.25
CA VAL A 50 -2.02 -1.97 -2.43
C VAL A 50 -2.32 -3.32 -3.07
N ASN A 51 -2.70 -3.30 -4.36
CA ASN A 51 -2.75 -4.52 -5.17
C ASN A 51 -1.44 -4.70 -5.92
N ALA A 52 -0.64 -5.70 -5.53
CA ALA A 52 0.66 -5.98 -6.13
C ALA A 52 0.68 -7.24 -7.02
N LYS A 53 -0.49 -7.78 -7.39
CA LYS A 53 -0.59 -9.03 -8.16
C LYS A 53 0.17 -8.97 -9.47
N GLY A 54 1.18 -9.83 -9.61
CA GLY A 54 2.00 -9.92 -10.84
C GLY A 54 2.90 -8.71 -11.10
N ALA A 55 3.02 -7.78 -10.14
CA ALA A 55 3.90 -6.63 -10.27
C ALA A 55 5.36 -7.09 -10.31
N LYS A 56 6.16 -6.50 -11.21
CA LYS A 56 7.60 -6.76 -11.24
C LYS A 56 8.29 -5.86 -10.23
N ILE A 57 8.69 -6.45 -9.10
CA ILE A 57 9.36 -5.73 -8.01
C ILE A 57 10.83 -6.14 -7.95
N ASN A 58 11.71 -5.14 -7.92
CA ASN A 58 13.15 -5.33 -7.79
C ASN A 58 13.70 -4.52 -6.60
N LYS A 59 14.98 -4.73 -6.27
CA LYS A 59 15.62 -4.06 -5.13
C LYS A 59 15.59 -2.52 -5.21
N GLU A 60 15.82 -1.96 -6.40
CA GLU A 60 15.79 -0.51 -6.62
C GLU A 60 14.40 0.08 -6.32
N MET A 61 13.35 -0.60 -6.79
CA MET A 61 11.96 -0.22 -6.51
C MET A 61 11.65 -0.26 -5.02
N ILE A 62 12.13 -1.29 -4.31
CA ILE A 62 11.97 -1.40 -2.84
C ILE A 62 12.59 -0.20 -2.13
N ASP A 63 13.79 0.23 -2.52
CA ASP A 63 14.45 1.39 -1.89
C ASP A 63 13.69 2.70 -2.14
N ARG A 64 13.10 2.87 -3.32
CA ARG A 64 12.22 4.01 -3.63
C ARG A 64 10.91 3.95 -2.85
N ILE A 65 10.31 2.76 -2.72
CA ILE A 65 9.10 2.54 -1.89
C ILE A 65 9.38 2.87 -0.42
N LYS A 66 10.55 2.51 0.13
CA LYS A 66 10.92 2.91 1.50
C LYS A 66 10.86 4.43 1.67
N GLY A 67 11.34 5.19 0.69
CA GLY A 67 11.25 6.65 0.67
C GLY A 67 9.81 7.15 0.66
N VAL A 68 8.95 6.54 -0.16
CA VAL A 68 7.51 6.86 -0.22
C VAL A 68 6.82 6.56 1.11
N VAL A 69 7.01 5.35 1.65
CA VAL A 69 6.41 4.89 2.90
C VAL A 69 6.79 5.80 4.06
N LYS A 70 8.03 6.28 4.13
CA LYS A 70 8.47 7.24 5.15
C LYS A 70 7.74 8.58 5.05
N LYS A 71 7.54 9.11 3.83
CA LYS A 71 6.88 10.41 3.61
C LYS A 71 5.43 10.42 4.07
N ASN A 72 4.75 9.29 3.97
CA ASN A 72 3.32 9.20 4.27
C ASN A 72 2.98 8.38 5.53
N ASN A 73 3.99 7.96 6.31
CA ASN A 73 3.81 7.10 7.47
C ASN A 73 2.88 7.73 8.53
N ALA A 74 3.09 9.01 8.85
CA ALA A 74 2.36 9.72 9.90
C ALA A 74 0.84 9.85 9.64
N TYR A 75 0.41 9.66 8.40
CA TYR A 75 -1.01 9.76 8.00
C TYR A 75 -1.72 8.42 8.02
N ASN A 76 -1.00 7.30 7.93
CA ASN A 76 -1.58 5.99 7.78
C ASN A 76 -1.93 5.37 9.13
N LYS A 77 -3.21 5.00 9.29
CA LYS A 77 -3.67 4.17 10.41
C LYS A 77 -3.37 2.70 10.15
N ALA A 78 -3.60 2.23 8.93
CA ALA A 78 -3.29 0.85 8.54
C ALA A 78 -2.95 0.73 7.06
N THR A 79 -2.19 -0.30 6.72
CA THR A 79 -1.87 -0.62 5.32
C THR A 79 -1.97 -2.11 5.07
N VAL A 80 -2.62 -2.49 3.97
CA VAL A 80 -2.64 -3.88 3.50
C VAL A 80 -2.08 -3.96 2.09
N VAL A 81 -1.29 -4.99 1.83
CA VAL A 81 -0.78 -5.32 0.49
C VAL A 81 -1.26 -6.73 0.12
N SER A 82 -1.87 -6.86 -1.05
CA SER A 82 -2.35 -8.13 -1.60
C SER A 82 -1.56 -8.55 -2.85
N GLY A 83 -1.58 -9.86 -3.15
CA GLY A 83 -1.08 -10.39 -4.42
C GLY A 83 0.45 -10.46 -4.57
N LEU A 84 1.21 -10.38 -3.49
CA LEU A 84 2.66 -10.58 -3.53
C LEU A 84 3.02 -12.06 -3.68
N ASP A 85 4.04 -12.36 -4.49
CA ASP A 85 4.70 -13.66 -4.45
C ASP A 85 5.60 -13.81 -3.20
N SER A 86 6.08 -15.04 -2.94
CA SER A 86 6.84 -15.34 -1.73
C SER A 86 8.13 -14.52 -1.56
N ILE A 87 8.85 -14.26 -2.66
CA ILE A 87 10.10 -13.48 -2.63
C ILE A 87 9.79 -12.02 -2.29
N THR A 88 8.75 -11.47 -2.93
CA THR A 88 8.37 -10.08 -2.76
C THR A 88 7.70 -9.82 -1.41
N LYS A 89 7.01 -10.81 -0.83
CA LYS A 89 6.53 -10.76 0.56
C LYS A 89 7.68 -10.53 1.54
N LEU A 90 8.80 -11.23 1.38
CA LEU A 90 9.96 -11.06 2.26
C LEU A 90 10.54 -9.63 2.14
N MET A 91 10.60 -9.08 0.93
CA MET A 91 11.04 -7.69 0.72
C MET A 91 10.07 -6.68 1.35
N ALA A 92 8.76 -6.89 1.21
CA ALA A 92 7.73 -6.02 1.81
C ALA A 92 7.77 -6.05 3.34
N GLN A 93 8.00 -7.21 3.95
CA GLN A 93 8.21 -7.33 5.41
C GLN A 93 9.42 -6.52 5.89
N SER A 94 10.52 -6.53 5.12
CA SER A 94 11.69 -5.69 5.43
C SER A 94 11.33 -4.19 5.42
N ILE A 95 10.50 -3.73 4.48
CA ILE A 95 10.01 -2.35 4.48
C ILE A 95 9.20 -2.06 5.74
N ALA A 96 8.26 -2.94 6.11
CA ALA A 96 7.41 -2.76 7.28
C ALA A 96 8.23 -2.56 8.56
N VAL A 97 9.21 -3.45 8.80
CA VAL A 97 10.11 -3.39 9.95
C VAL A 97 10.93 -2.10 9.96
N LEU A 98 11.55 -1.74 8.83
CA LEU A 98 12.43 -0.57 8.74
C LEU A 98 11.69 0.77 8.84
N THR A 99 10.39 0.78 8.52
CA THR A 99 9.57 2.00 8.55
C THR A 99 8.70 2.09 9.81
N GLY A 100 8.68 1.05 10.64
CA GLY A 100 7.83 0.96 11.83
C GLY A 100 6.34 0.94 11.50
N ARG A 101 5.97 0.59 10.26
CA ARG A 101 4.58 0.68 9.77
C ARG A 101 3.84 -0.64 9.97
N ASN A 102 2.58 -0.56 10.38
CA ASN A 102 1.69 -1.70 10.41
C ASN A 102 1.25 -2.06 8.97
N ILE A 103 2.04 -2.91 8.31
CA ILE A 103 1.75 -3.43 6.98
C ILE A 103 1.32 -4.90 7.11
N LYS A 104 0.05 -5.16 6.83
CA LYS A 104 -0.48 -6.52 6.70
C LYS A 104 -0.26 -7.01 5.27
N LEU A 105 0.24 -8.22 5.12
CA LEU A 105 0.33 -8.91 3.83
C LEU A 105 -0.76 -9.98 3.77
N VAL A 106 -1.51 -10.03 2.68
CA VAL A 106 -2.57 -11.00 2.42
C VAL A 106 -2.47 -11.52 0.98
N ASP A 107 -3.21 -12.57 0.67
CA ASP A 107 -3.15 -13.17 -0.67
C ASP A 107 -4.12 -12.52 -1.64
N THR A 108 -5.32 -12.18 -1.17
CA THR A 108 -6.43 -11.71 -2.01
C THR A 108 -6.85 -10.27 -1.72
N MET A 109 -7.55 -9.65 -2.68
CA MET A 109 -8.13 -8.32 -2.48
C MET A 109 -9.25 -8.34 -1.44
N ASP A 110 -10.09 -9.38 -1.45
CA ASP A 110 -11.22 -9.49 -0.52
C ASP A 110 -10.74 -9.55 0.94
N GLU A 111 -9.73 -10.38 1.23
CA GLU A 111 -9.08 -10.41 2.54
C GLU A 111 -8.53 -9.04 2.96
N ALA A 112 -8.02 -8.27 2.00
CA ALA A 112 -7.44 -6.97 2.27
C ALA A 112 -8.50 -5.93 2.65
N MET A 113 -9.62 -5.93 1.93
CA MET A 113 -10.76 -5.05 2.21
C MET A 113 -11.40 -5.37 3.57
N GLU A 114 -11.65 -6.66 3.83
CA GLU A 114 -12.21 -7.13 5.10
C GLU A 114 -11.29 -6.80 6.29
N TYR A 115 -9.98 -6.96 6.12
CA TYR A 115 -9.02 -6.57 7.16
C TYR A 115 -9.09 -5.08 7.47
N LEU A 116 -9.10 -4.22 6.45
CA LEU A 116 -9.17 -2.76 6.65
C LEU A 116 -10.48 -2.34 7.31
N LEU A 117 -11.60 -2.96 6.92
CA LEU A 117 -12.91 -2.73 7.54
C LEU A 117 -12.94 -3.17 9.01
N ALA A 118 -12.33 -4.30 9.34
CA ALA A 118 -12.20 -4.74 10.73
C ALA A 118 -11.33 -3.77 11.55
N GLU A 119 -10.22 -3.31 10.98
CA GLU A 119 -9.31 -2.33 11.61
C GLU A 119 -9.96 -0.95 11.77
N SER A 120 -10.94 -0.59 10.92
CA SER A 120 -11.65 0.68 11.06
C SER A 120 -12.68 0.72 12.18
N ARG A 121 -13.00 -0.44 12.75
CA ARG A 121 -13.94 -0.59 13.87
C ARG A 121 -13.25 -0.74 15.22
N ARG A 122 -11.91 -0.63 15.25
CA ARG A 122 -11.07 -0.60 16.46
C ARG A 122 -10.72 0.83 16.84
#